data_AF-A0A9Q0NFZ4-F1
#
_entry.id   AF-A0A9Q0NFZ4-F1
#
_cell.length_a   1.000
_cell.length_b   1.000
_cell.length_c   1.000
_cell.angle_alpha   90.00
_cell.angle_beta   90.00
_cell.angle_gamma   90.00
#
_symmetry.space_group_name_H-M   'P 1'
#
loop_
_entity.id
_entity.type
_entity.pdbx_description
1 polymer ?
#
loop_
_entity_poly.entity_id
_entity_poly.type
_entity_poly.pdbx_seq_one_letter_code
_entity_poly.pdbx_strand_id
1 'polypeptide(L)'
;MLVQHQVKGYEEFTKLAESLESSGQTIYILFSGGKEQQTGLSWCNYCVKAEPVVYDCLKHSQEDSFFIHVDVGERDFWNNVNCPFRKDPRTHLVSLPTLLRWKSPQRLDGERCSDTRLVEMLIIDEV
;
A
#
# COMPACT_ATOMS: atom_id res chain seq x y z
N MET A 1 18.08 2.43 3.57
CA MET A 1 17.96 1.11 2.95
C MET A 1 16.51 0.72 3.02
N LEU A 2 15.86 0.66 1.85
CA LEU A 2 14.46 0.27 1.75
C LEU A 2 14.33 -1.26 1.79
N VAL A 3 13.55 -1.78 2.72
CA VAL A 3 13.21 -3.21 2.77
C VAL A 3 11.77 -3.40 2.27
N GLN A 4 11.62 -4.17 1.20
CA GLN A 4 10.31 -4.41 0.57
C GLN A 4 9.73 -5.76 1.00
N HIS A 5 8.44 -5.74 1.33
CA HIS A 5 7.65 -6.91 1.66
C HIS A 5 6.42 -6.98 0.77
N GLN A 6 6.01 -8.19 0.41
CA GLN A 6 4.77 -8.43 -0.29
C GLN A 6 3.96 -9.46 0.49
N VAL A 7 2.71 -9.12 0.79
CA VAL A 7 1.80 -9.95 1.58
C VAL A 7 0.44 -10.00 0.91
N LYS A 8 -0.29 -11.09 1.13
CA LYS A 8 -1.64 -11.28 0.62
C LYS A 8 -2.59 -11.53 1.79
N GLY A 9 -3.69 -10.77 1.82
CA GLY A 9 -4.72 -10.91 2.84
C GLY A 9 -4.45 -10.13 4.12
N TYR A 10 -5.50 -9.98 4.92
CA TYR A 10 -5.54 -9.08 6.07
C TYR A 10 -4.69 -9.54 7.26
N GLU A 11 -4.67 -10.85 7.52
CA GLU A 11 -3.94 -11.43 8.66
C GLU A 11 -2.42 -11.26 8.49
N GLU A 12 -1.90 -11.61 7.32
CA GLU A 12 -0.47 -11.45 7.00
C GLU A 12 -0.04 -9.98 6.99
N PHE A 13 -0.88 -9.09 6.44
CA PHE A 13 -0.68 -7.65 6.55
C PHE A 13 -0.56 -7.20 8.01
N THR A 14 -1.53 -7.56 8.84
CA THR A 14 -1.60 -7.10 10.24
C THR A 14 -0.37 -7.57 11.01
N LYS A 15 -0.05 -8.86 10.90
CA LYS A 15 1.10 -9.47 11.57
C LYS A 15 2.41 -8.81 11.15
N LEU A 16 2.60 -8.56 9.86
CA LEU A 16 3.81 -7.93 9.36
C LEU A 16 3.92 -6.48 9.82
N ALA A 17 2.87 -5.68 9.64
CA ALA A 17 2.86 -4.27 10.04
C ALA A 17 3.16 -4.10 11.53
N GLU A 18 2.56 -4.93 12.39
CA GLU A 18 2.82 -4.93 13.84
C GLU A 18 4.24 -5.36 14.18
N SER A 19 4.81 -6.35 13.48
CA SER A 19 6.19 -6.77 13.70
C SER A 19 7.20 -5.68 13.34
N LEU A 20 6.98 -4.98 12.22
CA LEU A 20 7.88 -3.93 11.73
C LEU A 20 7.76 -2.66 12.54
N GLU A 21 6.60 -2.41 13.15
CA GLU A 21 6.38 -1.24 14.00
C GLU A 21 7.41 -1.15 15.14
N SER A 22 7.81 -2.29 15.70
CA SER A 22 8.81 -2.36 16.78
C SER A 22 10.21 -1.82 16.40
N SER A 23 10.47 -1.66 15.09
CA SER A 23 11.76 -1.16 14.59
C SER A 23 11.93 0.36 14.72
N GLY A 24 10.83 1.11 14.90
CA GLY A 24 10.83 2.57 14.90
C GLY A 24 11.10 3.24 13.54
N GLN A 25 11.30 2.46 12.46
CA GLN A 25 11.50 2.99 11.12
C GLN A 25 10.16 3.37 10.46
N THR A 26 10.23 4.25 9.46
CA THR A 26 9.05 4.60 8.65
C THR A 26 8.57 3.38 7.87
N ILE A 27 7.24 3.16 7.87
CA ILE A 27 6.59 2.07 7.13
C ILE A 27 5.60 2.66 6.13
N TYR A 28 5.83 2.42 4.86
CA TYR A 28 4.93 2.75 3.77
C TYR A 28 4.12 1.52 3.37
N ILE A 29 2.82 1.68 3.18
CA ILE A 29 1.92 0.57 2.85
C ILE A 29 1.10 0.91 1.62
N LEU A 30 1.21 0.08 0.59
CA LEU A 30 0.39 0.15 -0.61
C LEU A 30 -0.63 -0.99 -0.59
N PHE A 31 -1.91 -0.65 -0.51
CA PHE A 31 -3.01 -1.59 -0.69
C PHE A 31 -3.41 -1.62 -2.17
N SER A 32 -3.40 -2.81 -2.76
CA SER A 32 -3.75 -3.04 -4.16
C SER A 32 -4.75 -4.19 -4.30
N GLY A 33 -5.53 -4.18 -5.38
CA GLY A 33 -6.37 -5.32 -5.74
C GLY A 33 -5.51 -6.52 -6.12
N GLY A 34 -5.96 -7.72 -5.79
CA GLY A 34 -5.23 -8.93 -6.13
C GLY A 34 -4.99 -9.13 -7.62
N LYS A 35 -3.89 -9.83 -7.93
CA LYS A 35 -3.49 -10.13 -9.31
C LYS A 35 -4.31 -11.30 -9.84
N GLU A 36 -4.97 -11.09 -10.99
CA GLU A 36 -5.73 -12.13 -11.67
C GLU A 36 -4.77 -13.18 -12.25
N GLN A 37 -5.11 -14.46 -12.11
CA GLN A 37 -4.26 -15.56 -12.56
C GLN A 37 -3.98 -15.56 -14.07
N GLN A 38 -4.91 -15.02 -14.86
CA GLN A 38 -4.83 -15.06 -16.33
C GLN A 38 -3.90 -13.98 -16.90
N THR A 39 -3.93 -12.79 -16.32
CA THR A 39 -3.19 -11.62 -16.81
C THR A 39 -1.94 -11.33 -15.99
N GLY A 40 -1.89 -11.82 -14.74
CA GLY A 40 -0.89 -11.43 -13.76
C GLY A 40 -1.02 -9.97 -13.29
N LEU A 41 -2.07 -9.27 -13.73
CA LEU A 41 -2.34 -7.86 -13.40
C LEU A 41 -3.41 -7.77 -12.33
N SER A 42 -3.40 -6.68 -11.57
CA SER A 42 -4.46 -6.39 -10.62
C SER A 42 -5.80 -6.23 -11.34
N TRP A 43 -6.88 -6.81 -10.80
CA TRP A 43 -8.25 -6.55 -11.29
C TRP A 43 -8.67 -5.07 -11.15
N CYS A 44 -7.88 -4.28 -10.41
CA CYS A 44 -8.05 -2.86 -10.20
C CYS A 44 -7.19 -2.07 -11.20
N ASN A 45 -7.82 -1.46 -12.20
CA ASN A 45 -7.13 -0.66 -13.24
C ASN A 45 -6.27 0.48 -12.65
N TYR A 46 -6.74 1.14 -11.60
CA TYR A 46 -5.97 2.19 -10.91
C TYR A 46 -4.72 1.63 -10.23
N CYS A 47 -4.80 0.41 -9.71
CA CYS A 47 -3.70 -0.27 -9.05
C CYS A 47 -2.60 -0.62 -10.07
N VAL A 48 -2.98 -1.07 -11.27
CA VAL A 48 -2.04 -1.32 -12.39
C VAL A 48 -1.27 -0.05 -12.77
N LYS A 49 -1.91 1.13 -12.73
CA LYS A 49 -1.25 2.41 -13.03
C LYS A 49 -0.39 2.92 -11.87
N ALA A 50 -0.83 2.74 -10.63
CA ALA A 50 -0.14 3.26 -9.46
C ALA A 50 1.10 2.44 -9.07
N GLU A 51 1.04 1.11 -9.17
CA GLU A 51 2.15 0.22 -8.81
C GLU A 51 3.49 0.66 -9.41
N PRO A 52 3.65 0.83 -10.75
CA PRO A 52 4.94 1.24 -11.30
C PRO A 52 5.40 2.61 -10.81
N VAL A 53 4.49 3.57 -10.59
CA VAL A 53 4.82 4.91 -10.10
C VAL A 53 5.37 4.85 -8.67
N VAL A 54 4.69 4.13 -7.78
CA VAL A 54 5.11 3.96 -6.39
C VAL A 54 6.46 3.26 -6.30
N TYR A 55 6.63 2.16 -7.03
CA TYR A 55 7.89 1.42 -7.04
C TYR A 55 9.06 2.23 -7.61
N ASP A 56 8.81 3.14 -8.56
CA ASP A 56 9.85 4.01 -9.09
C ASP A 56 10.27 5.08 -8.06
N CYS A 57 9.30 5.74 -7.42
CA CYS A 57 9.57 6.74 -6.38
C CYS A 57 10.34 6.13 -5.19
N LEU A 58 10.01 4.89 -4.81
CA LEU A 58 10.69 4.15 -3.75
C LEU A 58 12.20 3.94 -4.00
N LYS A 59 12.65 3.88 -5.26
CA LYS A 59 14.09 3.77 -5.58
C LYS A 59 14.87 5.02 -5.21
N HIS A 60 14.18 6.16 -5.11
CA HIS A 60 14.75 7.46 -4.77
C HIS A 60 14.63 7.78 -3.28
N SER A 61 13.98 6.91 -2.49
CA SER A 61 13.94 7.06 -1.04
C SER A 61 15.34 6.90 -0.44
N GLN A 62 15.78 7.89 0.31
CA GLN A 62 17.11 7.93 0.93
C GLN A 62 17.09 7.38 2.37
N GLU A 63 15.92 7.11 2.93
CA GLU A 63 15.76 6.70 4.32
C GLU A 63 15.82 5.18 4.53
N ASP A 64 16.18 4.76 5.74
CA ASP A 64 15.92 3.41 6.23
C ASP A 64 14.42 3.28 6.52
N SER A 65 13.71 2.58 5.64
CA SER A 65 12.26 2.44 5.71
C SER A 65 11.81 1.07 5.23
N PHE A 66 10.59 0.69 5.63
CA PHE A 66 9.92 -0.50 5.16
C PHE A 66 8.84 -0.13 4.15
N PHE A 67 8.69 -0.95 3.12
CA PHE A 67 7.56 -0.88 2.20
C PHE A 67 6.80 -2.20 2.20
N ILE A 68 5.49 -2.14 2.40
CA ILE A 68 4.60 -3.29 2.40
C ILE A 68 3.62 -3.14 1.24
N HIS A 69 3.72 -4.02 0.25
CA HIS A 69 2.70 -4.18 -0.78
C HIS A 69 1.68 -5.24 -0.32
N VAL A 70 0.46 -4.80 -0.08
CA VAL A 70 -0.66 -5.63 0.38
C VAL A 70 -1.61 -5.92 -0.78
N ASP A 71 -1.67 -7.18 -1.19
CA ASP A 71 -2.72 -7.72 -2.05
C ASP A 71 -3.96 -7.98 -1.17
N VAL A 72 -5.04 -7.21 -1.41
CA VAL A 72 -6.27 -7.36 -0.62
C VAL A 72 -7.08 -8.61 -0.97
N GLY A 73 -6.70 -9.33 -2.03
CA GLY A 73 -7.42 -10.47 -2.58
C GLY A 73 -8.33 -10.10 -3.76
N GLU A 74 -9.31 -10.96 -4.01
CA GLU A 74 -10.22 -10.87 -5.14
C GLU A 74 -11.19 -9.68 -5.03
N ARG A 75 -11.72 -9.22 -6.18
CA ARG A 75 -12.65 -8.10 -6.25
C ARG A 75 -13.90 -8.28 -5.37
N ASP A 76 -14.44 -9.49 -5.33
CA ASP A 76 -15.63 -9.79 -4.53
C ASP A 76 -15.35 -9.74 -3.03
N PHE A 77 -14.15 -10.15 -2.61
CA PHE A 77 -13.72 -10.01 -1.22
C PHE A 77 -13.60 -8.54 -0.81
N TRP A 78 -13.03 -7.70 -1.69
CA TRP A 78 -12.93 -6.25 -1.45
C TRP A 78 -14.30 -5.54 -1.42
N ASN A 79 -15.23 -5.93 -2.28
CA ASN A 79 -16.56 -5.34 -2.34
C ASN A 79 -17.48 -5.80 -1.21
N ASN A 80 -17.11 -6.84 -0.47
CA ASN A 80 -17.88 -7.31 0.67
C ASN A 80 -17.91 -6.22 1.77
N VAL A 81 -19.09 -5.89 2.26
CA VAL A 81 -19.27 -4.94 3.39
C VAL A 81 -18.59 -5.39 4.68
N ASN A 82 -18.32 -6.69 4.80
CA ASN A 82 -17.60 -7.30 5.91
C ASN A 82 -16.10 -7.45 5.64
N CYS A 83 -15.57 -6.90 4.55
CA CYS A 83 -14.15 -6.92 4.26
C CYS A 83 -13.36 -6.32 5.45
N PRO A 84 -12.45 -7.08 6.07
CA PRO A 84 -11.74 -6.62 7.26
C PRO A 84 -10.88 -5.38 6.99
N PHE A 85 -10.31 -5.26 5.78
CA PHE A 85 -9.57 -4.05 5.36
C PHE A 85 -10.42 -2.77 5.44
N ARG A 86 -11.71 -2.85 5.06
CA ARG A 86 -12.62 -1.70 5.12
C ARG A 86 -13.05 -1.34 6.53
N LYS A 87 -13.03 -2.33 7.44
CA LYS A 87 -13.43 -2.16 8.84
C LYS A 87 -12.27 -1.82 9.76
N ASP A 88 -11.03 -1.93 9.30
CA ASP A 88 -9.85 -1.63 10.10
C ASP A 88 -9.77 -0.12 10.39
N PRO A 89 -9.93 0.32 11.66
CA PRO A 89 -9.87 1.73 12.02
C PRO A 89 -8.45 2.30 11.94
N ARG A 90 -7.42 1.46 11.77
CA ARG A 90 -6.03 1.93 11.63
C ARG A 90 -5.75 2.48 10.23
N THR A 91 -6.42 1.93 9.22
CA THR A 91 -6.20 2.27 7.81
C THR A 91 -7.37 3.02 7.18
N HIS A 92 -8.60 2.82 7.68
CA HIS A 92 -9.81 3.42 7.13
C HIS A 92 -9.86 3.34 5.59
N LEU A 93 -9.64 2.14 5.04
CA LEU A 93 -9.57 1.96 3.59
C LEU A 93 -10.95 2.11 2.94
N VAL A 94 -11.09 3.12 2.09
CA VAL A 94 -12.33 3.42 1.36
C VAL A 94 -12.24 2.96 -0.10
N SER A 95 -11.06 3.08 -0.71
CA SER A 95 -10.80 2.83 -2.13
C SER A 95 -9.48 2.09 -2.33
N LEU A 96 -9.26 1.60 -3.56
CA LEU A 96 -7.98 1.07 -4.00
C LEU A 96 -7.55 1.78 -5.30
N PRO A 97 -6.24 1.94 -5.54
CA PRO A 97 -5.16 1.69 -4.60
C PRO A 97 -5.15 2.75 -3.48
N THR A 98 -4.55 2.43 -2.34
CA THR A 98 -4.24 3.40 -1.29
C THR A 98 -2.79 3.24 -0.88
N LEU A 99 -2.02 4.32 -0.97
CA LEU A 99 -0.67 4.43 -0.42
C LEU A 99 -0.75 5.25 0.86
N LEU A 100 -0.24 4.73 1.98
CA LEU A 100 -0.19 5.50 3.22
C LEU A 100 1.11 5.27 3.98
N ARG A 101 1.42 6.21 4.86
CA ARG A 101 2.43 6.02 5.90
C ARG A 101 1.76 5.46 7.15
N TRP A 102 2.24 4.33 7.64
CA TRP A 102 1.67 3.65 8.80
C TRP A 102 1.66 4.57 10.02
N LYS A 103 0.52 4.63 10.73
CA LYS A 103 0.28 5.50 11.90
C LYS A 103 0.53 7.00 11.67
N SER A 104 0.41 7.46 10.42
CA SER A 104 0.44 8.88 10.04
C SER A 104 -0.84 9.25 9.29
N PRO A 105 -1.29 10.52 9.33
CA PRO A 105 -2.39 10.99 8.48
C PRO A 105 -2.01 11.07 6.98
N GLN A 106 -0.73 10.96 6.63
CA GLN A 106 -0.25 11.05 5.24
C GLN A 106 -0.69 9.83 4.42
N ARG A 107 -1.50 10.09 3.38
CA ARG A 107 -1.99 9.07 2.45
C ARG A 107 -2.36 9.64 1.09
N LEU A 108 -2.37 8.77 0.09
CA LEU A 108 -2.88 8.98 -1.25
C LEU A 108 -3.88 7.87 -1.55
N ASP A 109 -4.95 8.22 -2.24
CA ASP A 109 -6.04 7.31 -2.57
C ASP A 109 -6.38 7.41 -4.06
N GLY A 110 -6.71 6.26 -4.66
CA GLY A 110 -7.19 6.16 -6.04
C GLY A 110 -6.14 6.66 -7.04
N GLU A 111 -6.55 7.58 -7.92
CA GLU A 111 -5.69 8.14 -8.97
C GLU A 111 -4.49 8.92 -8.44
N ARG A 112 -4.57 9.45 -7.21
CA ARG A 112 -3.44 10.19 -6.61
C ARG A 112 -2.22 9.30 -6.40
N CYS A 113 -2.41 7.99 -6.26
CA CYS A 113 -1.33 7.00 -6.17
C CYS A 113 -0.56 6.82 -7.49
N SER A 114 -1.08 7.36 -8.60
CA SER A 114 -0.41 7.35 -9.91
C SER A 114 0.18 8.70 -10.31
N ASP A 115 0.10 9.71 -9.42
CA ASP A 115 0.77 11.00 -9.61
C ASP A 115 2.16 10.93 -8.97
N THR A 116 3.20 10.85 -9.81
CA THR A 116 4.60 10.77 -9.40
C THR A 116 4.96 11.84 -8.37
N ARG A 117 4.54 13.09 -8.58
CA ARG A 117 4.90 14.20 -7.69
C ARG A 117 4.28 14.03 -6.32
N LEU A 118 3.02 13.60 -6.23
CA LEU A 118 2.37 13.36 -4.95
C LEU A 118 2.99 12.18 -4.20
N VAL A 119 3.34 11.13 -4.93
CA VAL A 119 3.99 9.94 -4.37
C VAL A 119 5.39 10.27 -3.86
N GLU A 120 6.17 11.03 -4.63
CA GLU A 120 7.48 11.55 -4.19
C GLU A 120 7.33 12.40 -2.93
N MET A 121 6.38 13.34 -2.88
CA MET A 121 6.12 14.14 -1.68
C MET A 121 5.73 13.29 -0.47
N LEU A 122 5.10 12.12 -0.65
CA LEU A 122 4.76 11.24 0.46
C LEU A 122 5.98 10.42 0.95
N ILE A 123 6.87 10.03 0.03
CA ILE A 123 7.97 9.06 0.29
C ILE A 123 9.32 9.76 0.57
N ILE A 124 9.53 10.96 0.02
CA ILE A 124 10.82 11.65 -0.04
C ILE A 124 10.81 12.91 0.84
N ASP A 125 9.71 13.66 0.91
CA ASP A 125 9.62 14.87 1.73
C ASP A 125 9.36 14.54 3.21
N GLU A 126 10.38 13.99 3.87
CA GLU A 126 10.59 14.15 5.30
C GLU A 126 11.83 15.02 5.52
N VAL A 127 11.64 16.34 5.43
CA VAL A 127 12.62 17.34 5.88
C VAL A 127 11.95 18.31 6.84
#